data_AF-A0A6I9PDG2-F1
#
_entry.id   AF-A0A6I9PDG2-F1
#
_cell.length_a   1.000
_cell.length_b   1.000
_cell.length_c   1.000
_cell.angle_alpha   90.00
_cell.angle_beta   90.00
_cell.angle_gamma   90.00
#
_symmetry.space_group_name_H-M   'P 1'
#
loop_
_entity.id
_entity.type
_entity.pdbx_description
1 polymer ?
#
loop_
_entity_poly.entity_id
_entity_poly.type
_entity_poly.pdbx_seq_one_letter_code
_entity_poly.pdbx_strand_id
1 'polypeptide(L)'
;MSEEASVVEEGLSPSQTPLVSVSFERSVNWKQKYLEAEPKALGITQIGLSLFQIISSALFMSKGLSVTPTDIPVIILSLLVLIAGSLTVAAQNLHLPTLRACLGMQIVAVTASIANMIIALVKMNDIPYFCRQYYYYDQNSTSREYCHNIEGTISHFSSECVVINVALVTISITVAAYCCKVTNCCSPAPKMPVITVQAPPAQL
;
A
#
# COMPACT_ATOMS: atom_id res chain seq x y z
N MET A 1 24.35 -13.93 -21.51
CA MET A 1 24.25 -15.40 -21.56
C MET A 1 22.82 -15.72 -21.13
N SER A 2 21.85 -15.53 -22.04
CA SER A 2 21.20 -16.59 -22.87
C SER A 2 20.48 -17.61 -21.98
N GLU A 3 19.24 -18.05 -22.14
CA GLU A 3 18.13 -18.00 -23.12
C GLU A 3 16.87 -18.34 -22.26
N GLU A 4 15.63 -17.97 -22.59
CA GLU A 4 14.76 -18.74 -23.49
C GLU A 4 13.60 -17.86 -23.99
N ALA A 5 13.38 -17.96 -25.29
CA ALA A 5 12.21 -17.49 -26.00
C ALA A 5 11.28 -18.67 -26.26
N SER A 6 9.99 -18.55 -25.93
CA SER A 6 8.97 -19.46 -26.45
C SER A 6 8.26 -18.80 -27.64
N VAL A 7 8.75 -19.17 -28.81
CA VAL A 7 8.15 -18.96 -30.13
C VAL A 7 6.94 -19.87 -30.26
N VAL A 8 5.78 -19.30 -30.64
CA VAL A 8 4.68 -20.06 -31.25
C VAL A 8 4.69 -19.70 -32.73
N GLU A 9 5.17 -20.63 -33.55
CA GLU A 9 5.06 -20.58 -35.00
C GLU A 9 3.64 -20.95 -35.42
N GLU A 10 2.97 -20.06 -36.15
CA GLU A 10 1.89 -20.42 -37.07
C GLU A 10 2.42 -20.17 -38.48
N GLY A 11 2.45 -21.24 -39.27
CA GLY A 11 3.22 -21.30 -40.52
C GLY A 11 2.61 -20.53 -41.70
N LEU A 12 3.48 -20.02 -42.56
CA LEU A 12 3.26 -19.87 -44.01
C LEU A 12 4.59 -19.63 -44.74
N SER A 13 4.87 -20.40 -45.80
CA SER A 13 6.05 -20.28 -46.69
C SER A 13 5.93 -19.11 -47.70
N PRO A 14 6.87 -18.91 -48.66
CA PRO A 14 7.96 -17.95 -48.60
C PRO A 14 7.79 -16.83 -49.65
N SER A 15 7.46 -15.62 -49.23
CA SER A 15 7.73 -14.37 -49.97
C SER A 15 7.21 -13.23 -49.10
N GLN A 16 7.83 -12.05 -49.21
CA GLN A 16 7.56 -10.84 -48.42
C GLN A 16 8.46 -10.70 -47.20
N THR A 17 9.66 -10.18 -47.46
CA THR A 17 10.38 -9.30 -46.54
C THR A 17 9.37 -8.38 -45.83
N PRO A 18 9.21 -8.44 -44.49
CA PRO A 18 8.27 -7.56 -43.82
C PRO A 18 8.89 -6.16 -43.81
N LEU A 19 8.40 -5.29 -44.70
CA LEU A 19 8.83 -3.90 -44.92
C LEU A 19 8.43 -2.94 -43.78
N VAL A 20 7.99 -3.47 -42.64
CA VAL A 20 7.39 -2.71 -41.53
C VAL A 20 7.80 -3.34 -40.20
N SER A 21 8.69 -2.67 -39.48
CA SER A 21 8.93 -2.95 -38.06
C SER A 21 8.01 -2.06 -37.22
N VAL A 22 7.22 -2.68 -36.35
CA VAL A 22 6.29 -1.96 -35.46
C VAL A 22 6.94 -1.86 -34.09
N SER A 23 7.46 -0.68 -33.74
CA SER A 23 7.96 -0.39 -32.40
C SER A 23 6.93 0.43 -31.62
N PHE A 24 6.61 -0.05 -30.41
CA PHE A 24 5.62 0.56 -29.53
C PHE A 24 6.30 1.60 -28.63
N GLU A 25 6.14 2.88 -28.94
CA GLU A 25 6.65 3.96 -28.08
C GLU A 25 5.66 4.28 -26.94
N ARG A 26 6.06 3.94 -25.72
CA ARG A 26 5.31 4.23 -24.50
C ARG A 26 5.50 5.72 -24.13
N SER A 27 4.61 6.59 -24.62
CA SER A 27 4.64 8.08 -24.51
C SER A 27 5.33 8.64 -23.25
N VAL A 28 6.25 9.60 -23.32
CA VAL A 28 7.00 10.08 -22.13
C VAL A 28 6.13 10.78 -21.06
N ASN A 29 4.92 11.22 -21.43
CA ASN A 29 4.05 12.10 -20.62
C ASN A 29 3.42 11.47 -19.36
N TRP A 30 3.29 10.13 -19.25
CA TRP A 30 2.71 9.49 -18.05
C TRP A 30 3.64 9.58 -16.84
N LYS A 31 4.96 9.59 -17.07
CA LYS A 31 5.95 9.75 -16.00
C LYS A 31 5.81 11.12 -15.34
N GLN A 32 5.58 12.15 -16.15
CA GLN A 32 5.50 13.54 -15.70
C GLN A 32 4.23 13.78 -14.87
N LYS A 33 3.07 13.25 -15.30
CA LYS A 33 1.82 13.30 -14.51
C LYS A 33 1.87 12.50 -13.20
N TYR A 34 2.68 11.43 -13.14
CA TYR A 34 2.87 10.65 -11.92
C TYR A 34 3.82 11.36 -10.95
N LEU A 35 4.88 12.01 -11.45
CA LEU A 35 5.80 12.82 -10.64
C LEU A 35 5.15 14.08 -10.08
N GLU A 36 4.20 14.66 -10.81
CA GLU A 36 3.40 15.83 -10.39
C GLU A 36 2.53 15.55 -9.15
N ALA A 37 2.15 14.28 -8.92
CA ALA A 37 1.38 13.86 -7.76
C ALA A 37 2.22 13.56 -6.50
N GLU A 38 3.53 13.79 -6.55
CA GLU A 38 4.49 13.51 -5.46
C GLU A 38 4.27 12.18 -4.71
N PRO A 39 4.17 11.03 -5.40
CA PRO A 39 3.95 9.72 -4.78
C PRO A 39 5.07 9.33 -3.80
N LYS A 40 6.23 9.99 -3.91
CA LYS A 40 7.33 9.91 -2.93
C LYS A 40 6.89 10.40 -1.56
N ALA A 41 6.28 11.58 -1.49
CA ALA A 41 5.83 12.16 -0.23
C ALA A 41 4.75 11.27 0.39
N LEU A 42 3.77 10.83 -0.42
CA LEU A 42 2.74 9.88 0.04
C LEU A 42 3.35 8.59 0.58
N GLY A 43 4.30 7.97 -0.13
CA GLY A 43 4.99 6.77 0.32
C GLY A 43 5.75 6.96 1.63
N ILE A 44 6.46 8.07 1.80
CA ILE A 44 7.17 8.41 3.05
C ILE A 44 6.18 8.60 4.20
N THR A 45 5.06 9.29 3.97
CA THR A 45 4.02 9.45 5.02
C THR A 45 3.40 8.11 5.40
N GLN A 46 3.16 7.21 4.44
CA GLN A 46 2.67 5.85 4.71
C GLN A 46 3.64 5.05 5.60
N ILE A 47 4.95 5.17 5.35
CA ILE A 47 6.00 4.55 6.18
C ILE A 47 6.05 5.18 7.58
N GLY A 48 6.01 6.51 7.67
CA GLY A 48 6.08 7.21 8.96
C GLY A 48 4.90 6.88 9.88
N LEU A 49 3.68 6.89 9.34
CA LEU A 49 2.46 6.56 10.08
C LEU A 49 2.40 5.09 10.52
N SER A 50 2.88 4.17 9.68
CA SER A 50 2.95 2.74 10.04
C SER A 50 4.00 2.46 11.11
N LEU A 51 5.18 3.09 11.03
CA LEU A 51 6.21 3.00 12.07
C LEU A 51 5.72 3.53 13.42
N PHE A 52 5.00 4.66 13.40
CA PHE A 52 4.41 5.22 14.62
C PHE A 52 3.46 4.24 15.31
N GLN A 53 2.60 3.54 14.55
CA GLN A 53 1.73 2.50 15.11
C GLN A 53 2.53 1.33 15.69
N ILE A 54 3.54 0.83 14.98
CA ILE A 54 4.36 -0.29 15.45
C ILE A 54 5.08 0.05 16.77
N ILE A 55 5.73 1.21 16.82
CA ILE A 55 6.46 1.65 18.02
C ILE A 55 5.48 1.83 19.19
N SER A 56 4.36 2.51 18.95
CA SER A 56 3.37 2.76 20.00
C SER A 56 2.79 1.45 20.53
N SER A 57 2.37 0.52 19.66
CA SER A 57 1.90 -0.81 20.06
C SER A 57 2.95 -1.62 20.81
N ALA A 58 4.22 -1.56 20.40
CA ALA A 58 5.31 -2.23 21.12
C ALA A 58 5.53 -1.64 22.52
N LEU A 59 5.40 -0.32 22.68
CA LEU A 59 5.47 0.34 23.98
C LEU A 59 4.33 -0.11 24.91
N PHE A 60 3.09 -0.15 24.42
CA PHE A 60 1.94 -0.66 25.20
C PHE A 60 2.16 -2.11 25.66
N MET A 61 2.69 -2.97 24.77
CA MET A 61 3.03 -4.35 25.11
C MET A 61 4.14 -4.42 26.18
N SER A 62 5.20 -3.61 26.05
CA SER A 62 6.33 -3.60 27.01
C SER A 62 5.93 -3.17 28.42
N LYS A 63 4.89 -2.34 28.53
CA LYS A 63 4.38 -1.82 29.80
C LYS A 63 3.26 -2.68 30.39
N GLY A 64 2.87 -3.77 29.74
CA GLY A 64 1.77 -4.62 30.20
C GLY A 64 0.41 -3.93 30.22
N LEU A 65 0.27 -2.81 29.49
CA LEU A 65 -0.98 -2.05 29.34
C LEU A 65 -1.92 -2.68 28.30
N SER A 66 -1.47 -3.78 27.68
CA SER A 66 -2.23 -4.55 26.72
C SER A 66 -3.16 -5.53 27.44
N VAL A 67 -4.46 -5.26 27.36
CA VAL A 67 -5.50 -6.06 28.01
C VAL A 67 -5.91 -7.27 27.13
N THR A 68 -5.42 -7.36 25.89
CA THR A 68 -5.93 -8.31 24.89
C THR A 68 -4.82 -8.74 23.91
N PRO A 69 -4.80 -9.99 23.40
CA PRO A 69 -3.87 -10.45 22.36
C PRO A 69 -3.99 -9.74 20.98
N THR A 70 -4.59 -8.54 20.94
CA THR A 70 -4.82 -7.73 19.74
C THR A 70 -3.59 -6.95 19.26
N ASP A 71 -2.53 -6.81 20.08
CA ASP A 71 -1.37 -6.00 19.67
C ASP A 71 -0.48 -6.73 18.65
N ILE A 72 -0.39 -8.06 18.73
CA ILE A 72 0.33 -8.88 17.74
C ILE A 72 -0.26 -8.72 16.33
N PRO A 73 -1.59 -8.87 16.11
CA PRO A 73 -2.15 -8.65 14.77
C PRO A 73 -2.00 -7.19 14.33
N VAL A 74 -2.10 -6.20 15.22
CA VAL A 74 -1.87 -4.79 14.85
C VAL A 74 -0.45 -4.56 14.32
N ILE A 75 0.57 -5.14 14.96
CA ILE A 75 1.96 -5.05 14.49
C ILE A 75 2.11 -5.71 13.11
N ILE A 76 1.57 -6.91 12.93
CA ILE A 76 1.66 -7.64 11.65
C ILE A 76 0.97 -6.86 10.53
N LEU A 77 -0.24 -6.36 10.76
CA LEU A 77 -1.00 -5.58 9.78
C LEU A 77 -0.27 -4.26 9.45
N SER A 78 0.31 -3.60 10.45
CA SER A 78 1.09 -2.37 10.25
C SER A 78 2.36 -2.61 9.44
N LEU A 79 3.01 -3.78 9.60
CA LEU A 79 4.16 -4.17 8.77
C LEU A 79 3.79 -4.34 7.30
N LEU A 80 2.60 -4.88 7.00
CA LEU A 80 2.12 -4.97 5.61
C LEU A 80 1.94 -3.58 4.98
N VAL A 81 1.41 -2.63 5.74
CA VAL A 81 1.26 -1.23 5.31
C VAL A 81 2.62 -0.56 5.12
N LEU A 82 3.59 -0.84 5.98
CA LEU A 82 4.96 -0.35 5.87
C LEU A 82 5.65 -0.86 4.59
N ILE A 83 5.48 -2.14 4.26
CA ILE A 83 6.00 -2.74 3.03
C ILE A 83 5.35 -2.08 1.80
N ALA A 84 4.05 -1.84 1.84
CA ALA A 84 3.34 -1.13 0.76
C ALA A 84 3.85 0.31 0.57
N GLY A 85 4.13 1.04 1.66
CA GLY A 85 4.75 2.36 1.60
C GLY A 85 6.16 2.31 0.99
N SER A 86 6.96 1.32 1.39
CA SER A 86 8.32 1.10 0.85
C SER A 86 8.32 0.81 -0.65
N LEU A 87 7.39 -0.03 -1.11
CA LEU A 87 7.18 -0.30 -2.54
C LEU A 87 6.75 0.95 -3.31
N THR A 88 5.95 1.82 -2.71
CA THR A 88 5.53 3.09 -3.31
C THR A 88 6.71 4.03 -3.52
N VAL A 89 7.63 4.09 -2.55
CA VAL A 89 8.88 4.84 -2.71
C VAL A 89 9.73 4.23 -3.82
N ALA A 90 9.88 2.91 -3.85
CA ALA A 90 10.66 2.20 -4.87
C ALA A 90 10.06 2.32 -6.29
N ALA A 91 8.73 2.41 -6.42
CA ALA A 91 8.00 2.50 -7.68
C ALA A 91 8.33 3.78 -8.47
N GLN A 92 8.98 4.77 -7.86
CA GLN A 92 9.53 5.95 -8.56
C GLN A 92 10.55 5.59 -9.63
N ASN A 93 11.22 4.43 -9.51
CA ASN A 93 12.17 3.96 -10.51
C ASN A 93 11.51 3.45 -11.81
N LEU A 94 10.17 3.59 -11.95
CA LEU A 94 9.43 3.41 -13.21
C LEU A 94 9.52 2.01 -13.85
N HIS A 95 9.92 1.01 -13.09
CA HIS A 95 9.94 -0.36 -13.55
C HIS A 95 8.52 -0.96 -13.50
N LEU A 96 8.00 -1.39 -14.64
CA LEU A 96 6.63 -1.86 -14.80
C LEU A 96 6.17 -2.97 -13.85
N PRO A 97 6.98 -4.03 -13.58
CA PRO A 97 6.58 -5.06 -12.65
C PRO A 97 6.51 -4.54 -11.20
N THR A 98 7.34 -3.56 -10.83
CA THR A 98 7.31 -2.93 -9.50
C THR A 98 6.01 -2.15 -9.28
N LEU A 99 5.48 -1.48 -10.32
CA LEU A 99 4.18 -0.82 -10.26
C LEU A 99 3.02 -1.81 -10.09
N ARG A 100 3.06 -2.97 -10.75
CA ARG A 100 2.04 -4.02 -10.57
C ARG A 100 2.09 -4.61 -9.16
N ALA A 101 3.28 -4.86 -8.62
CA ALA A 101 3.46 -5.31 -7.25
C ALA A 101 2.98 -4.25 -6.24
N CYS A 102 3.30 -2.98 -6.47
CA CYS A 102 2.84 -1.86 -5.65
C CYS A 102 1.31 -1.79 -5.60
N LEU A 103 0.63 -1.90 -6.74
CA LEU A 103 -0.84 -1.90 -6.81
C LEU A 103 -1.45 -3.03 -5.99
N GLY A 104 -0.93 -4.26 -6.10
CA GLY A 104 -1.38 -5.39 -5.29
C GLY A 104 -1.19 -5.13 -3.79
N MET A 105 -0.03 -4.60 -3.40
CA MET A 105 0.26 -4.30 -2.00
C MET A 105 -0.53 -3.12 -1.45
N GLN A 106 -0.95 -2.16 -2.27
CA GLN A 106 -1.85 -1.09 -1.82
C GLN A 106 -3.26 -1.61 -1.48
N ILE A 107 -3.76 -2.62 -2.21
CA ILE A 107 -5.02 -3.28 -1.86
C ILE A 107 -4.88 -4.00 -0.50
N VAL A 108 -3.78 -4.73 -0.30
CA VAL A 108 -3.48 -5.38 0.98
C VAL A 108 -3.38 -4.34 2.10
N ALA A 109 -2.73 -3.20 1.85
CA ALA A 109 -2.59 -2.13 2.83
C ALA A 109 -3.94 -1.51 3.23
N VAL A 110 -4.87 -1.33 2.29
CA VAL A 110 -6.24 -0.88 2.61
C VAL A 110 -6.93 -1.88 3.53
N THR A 111 -6.91 -3.17 3.17
CA THR A 111 -7.53 -4.23 3.99
C THR A 111 -6.91 -4.30 5.38
N ALA A 112 -5.58 -4.19 5.47
CA ALA A 112 -4.86 -4.19 6.73
C ALA A 112 -5.21 -2.97 7.60
N SER A 113 -5.32 -1.78 7.00
CA SER A 113 -5.68 -0.55 7.71
C SER A 113 -7.13 -0.58 8.22
N ILE A 114 -8.05 -1.14 7.44
CA ILE A 114 -9.44 -1.35 7.88
C ILE A 114 -9.51 -2.35 9.04
N ALA A 115 -8.77 -3.45 8.96
CA ALA A 115 -8.68 -4.42 10.05
C ALA A 115 -8.11 -3.79 11.33
N ASN A 116 -7.05 -2.98 11.22
CA ASN A 116 -6.50 -2.22 12.35
C ASN A 116 -7.53 -1.26 12.96
N MET A 117 -8.32 -0.58 12.12
CA MET A 117 -9.40 0.31 12.57
C MET A 117 -10.46 -0.47 13.37
N ILE A 118 -10.89 -1.64 12.89
CA ILE A 118 -11.85 -2.49 13.60
C ILE A 118 -11.28 -2.92 14.95
N ILE A 119 -10.02 -3.36 15.00
CA ILE A 119 -9.35 -3.73 16.25
C ILE A 119 -9.31 -2.55 17.23
N ALA A 120 -8.98 -1.34 16.76
CA ALA A 120 -8.96 -0.14 17.61
C ALA A 120 -10.35 0.17 18.21
N LEU A 121 -11.42 0.00 17.44
CA LEU A 121 -12.80 0.17 17.91
C LEU A 121 -13.21 -0.89 18.95
N VAL A 122 -12.82 -2.15 18.75
CA VAL A 122 -13.05 -3.22 19.73
C VAL A 122 -12.31 -2.91 21.04
N LYS A 123 -11.04 -2.48 20.96
CA LYS A 123 -10.26 -2.08 22.15
C LYS A 123 -10.95 -0.95 22.92
N MET A 124 -11.54 0.04 22.25
CA MET A 124 -12.29 1.12 22.92
C MET A 124 -13.51 0.61 23.72
N ASN A 125 -14.17 -0.46 23.26
CA ASN A 125 -15.33 -1.03 23.95
C ASN A 125 -14.96 -1.99 25.10
N ASP A 126 -13.82 -2.67 25.02
CA ASP A 126 -13.44 -3.71 26.00
C ASP A 126 -12.79 -3.13 27.27
N ILE A 127 -12.08 -2.00 27.17
CA ILE A 127 -11.36 -1.39 28.31
C ILE A 127 -12.27 -0.95 29.46
N PRO A 128 -13.43 -0.30 29.22
CA PRO A 128 -14.37 0.06 30.28
C PRO A 128 -14.88 -1.17 31.03
N TYR A 129 -15.05 -2.30 30.33
CA TYR A 129 -15.49 -3.56 30.93
C TYR A 129 -14.42 -4.15 31.85
N PHE A 130 -13.16 -4.14 31.43
CA PHE A 130 -12.04 -4.65 32.23
C PHE A 130 -11.84 -3.84 33.52
N CYS A 131 -11.83 -2.50 33.44
CA CYS A 131 -11.75 -1.66 34.64
C CYS A 131 -12.96 -1.89 35.57
N ARG A 132 -14.18 -2.04 35.02
CA ARG A 132 -15.37 -2.33 35.82
C ARG A 132 -15.27 -3.66 36.58
N GLN A 133 -14.75 -4.71 35.96
CA GLN A 133 -14.55 -6.00 36.61
C GLN A 133 -13.47 -5.92 37.70
N TYR A 134 -12.42 -5.13 37.48
CA TYR A 134 -11.38 -4.89 38.49
C TYR A 134 -11.93 -4.18 39.74
N TYR A 135 -12.81 -3.18 39.56
CA TYR A 135 -13.47 -2.46 40.67
C TYR A 135 -14.37 -3.35 41.55
N TYR A 136 -14.91 -4.43 40.99
CA TYR A 136 -15.74 -5.35 41.77
C TYR A 136 -14.93 -6.10 42.83
N TYR A 137 -13.65 -6.35 42.57
CA TYR A 137 -12.75 -7.09 43.47
C TYR A 137 -11.86 -6.19 44.34
N ASP A 138 -11.45 -5.01 43.85
CA ASP A 138 -10.63 -4.06 44.58
C ASP A 138 -11.34 -2.71 44.74
N GLN A 139 -11.83 -2.41 45.96
CA GLN A 139 -12.55 -1.17 46.27
C GLN A 139 -11.64 0.01 46.61
N ASN A 140 -10.32 -0.15 46.49
CA ASN A 140 -9.39 0.91 46.86
C ASN A 140 -9.54 2.15 45.96
N SER A 141 -9.61 3.34 46.58
CA SER A 141 -9.83 4.61 45.89
C SER A 141 -8.67 4.97 44.94
N THR A 142 -7.44 4.62 45.30
CA THR A 142 -6.25 4.88 44.49
C THR A 142 -6.22 4.03 43.22
N SER A 143 -6.57 2.74 43.33
CA SER A 143 -6.69 1.83 42.17
C SER A 143 -7.71 2.33 41.15
N ARG A 144 -8.77 3.03 41.61
CA ARG A 144 -9.81 3.63 40.77
C ARG A 144 -9.31 4.78 39.92
N GLU A 145 -8.54 5.68 40.52
CA GLU A 145 -7.96 6.83 39.82
C GLU A 145 -6.96 6.37 38.74
N TYR A 146 -6.14 5.36 39.06
CA TYR A 146 -5.20 4.77 38.09
C TYR A 146 -5.91 4.11 36.91
N CYS A 147 -6.98 3.33 37.14
CA CYS A 147 -7.69 2.67 36.04
C CYS A 147 -8.40 3.69 35.13
N HIS A 148 -9.00 4.74 35.69
CA HIS A 148 -9.60 5.82 34.89
C HIS A 148 -8.56 6.56 34.03
N ASN A 149 -7.37 6.84 34.57
CA ASN A 149 -6.30 7.46 33.79
C ASN A 149 -5.79 6.54 32.66
N ILE A 150 -5.68 5.24 32.92
CA ILE A 150 -5.29 4.25 31.90
C ILE A 150 -6.38 4.15 30.81
N GLU A 151 -7.65 4.04 31.20
CA GLU A 151 -8.79 4.01 30.29
C GLU A 151 -8.81 5.24 29.37
N GLY A 152 -8.68 6.44 29.96
CA GLY A 152 -8.59 7.68 29.20
C GLY A 152 -7.43 7.66 28.21
N THR A 153 -6.24 7.28 28.67
CA THR A 153 -5.03 7.23 27.81
C THR A 153 -5.20 6.28 26.63
N ILE A 154 -5.72 5.07 26.87
CA ILE A 154 -5.89 4.09 25.80
C ILE A 154 -7.04 4.48 24.85
N SER A 155 -8.13 5.06 25.37
CA SER A 155 -9.22 5.57 24.54
C SER A 155 -8.75 6.66 23.57
N HIS A 156 -7.98 7.64 24.08
CA HIS A 156 -7.38 8.69 23.27
C HIS A 156 -6.44 8.11 22.21
N PHE A 157 -5.57 7.18 22.60
CA PHE A 157 -4.65 6.52 21.67
C PHE A 157 -5.39 5.71 20.59
N SER A 158 -6.40 4.93 20.95
CA SER A 158 -7.21 4.19 19.99
C SER A 158 -7.95 5.11 19.01
N SER A 159 -8.45 6.25 19.48
CA SER A 159 -9.04 7.28 18.62
C SER A 159 -8.03 7.85 17.63
N GLU A 160 -6.81 8.13 18.09
CA GLU A 160 -5.70 8.57 17.22
C GLU A 160 -5.36 7.51 16.17
N CYS A 161 -5.28 6.23 16.56
CA CYS A 161 -5.05 5.14 15.63
C CYS A 161 -6.12 5.06 14.53
N VAL A 162 -7.40 5.32 14.84
CA VAL A 162 -8.47 5.34 13.83
C VAL A 162 -8.20 6.42 12.78
N VAL A 163 -7.86 7.64 13.22
CA VAL A 163 -7.54 8.75 12.31
C VAL A 163 -6.34 8.42 11.42
N ILE A 164 -5.29 7.84 12.00
CA ILE A 164 -4.11 7.40 11.25
C ILE A 164 -4.48 6.34 10.21
N ASN A 165 -5.29 5.34 10.56
CA ASN A 165 -5.70 4.30 9.62
C ASN A 165 -6.58 4.85 8.49
N VAL A 166 -7.43 5.85 8.74
CA VAL A 166 -8.18 6.55 7.69
C VAL A 166 -7.23 7.28 6.72
N ALA A 167 -6.20 7.95 7.24
CA ALA A 167 -5.18 8.59 6.41
C ALA A 167 -4.43 7.56 5.57
N LEU A 168 -4.03 6.42 6.16
CA LEU A 168 -3.38 5.32 5.45
C LEU A 168 -4.24 4.75 4.32
N VAL A 169 -5.54 4.51 4.56
CA VAL A 169 -6.49 4.07 3.52
C VAL A 169 -6.57 5.10 2.39
N THR A 170 -6.69 6.38 2.73
CA THR A 170 -6.79 7.46 1.73
C THR A 170 -5.54 7.54 0.86
N ILE A 171 -4.36 7.45 1.47
CA ILE A 171 -3.07 7.41 0.79
C ILE A 171 -2.99 6.18 -0.12
N SER A 172 -3.33 5.00 0.39
CA SER A 172 -3.28 3.74 -0.38
C SER A 172 -4.21 3.76 -1.60
N ILE A 173 -5.44 4.26 -1.46
CA ILE A 173 -6.39 4.40 -2.58
C ILE A 173 -5.85 5.38 -3.62
N THR A 174 -5.30 6.51 -3.16
CA THR A 174 -4.73 7.55 -4.04
C THR A 174 -3.57 6.98 -4.85
N VAL A 175 -2.62 6.29 -4.20
CA VAL A 175 -1.51 5.62 -4.87
C VAL A 175 -2.01 4.54 -5.83
N ALA A 176 -2.95 3.70 -5.42
CA ALA A 176 -3.50 2.65 -6.28
C ALA A 176 -4.16 3.24 -7.55
N ALA A 177 -4.90 4.34 -7.44
CA ALA A 177 -5.51 5.03 -8.57
C ALA A 177 -4.44 5.57 -9.55
N TYR A 178 -3.36 6.15 -9.03
CA TYR A 178 -2.23 6.60 -9.86
C TYR A 178 -1.50 5.44 -10.53
N CYS A 179 -1.24 4.35 -9.79
CA CYS A 179 -0.63 3.15 -10.35
C CYS A 179 -1.51 2.54 -11.46
N CYS A 180 -2.83 2.42 -11.26
CA CYS A 180 -3.79 1.95 -12.27
C CYS A 180 -3.75 2.77 -13.56
N LYS A 181 -3.70 4.10 -13.44
CA LYS A 181 -3.59 5.01 -14.60
C LYS A 181 -2.30 4.78 -15.39
N VAL A 182 -1.19 4.51 -14.71
CA VAL A 182 0.14 4.32 -15.33
C VAL A 182 0.31 2.94 -15.97
N THR A 183 -0.15 1.89 -15.30
CA THR A 183 -0.02 0.51 -15.76
C THR A 183 -1.05 0.13 -16.81
N ASN A 184 -2.03 1.00 -17.08
CA ASN A 184 -3.15 0.77 -17.98
C ASN A 184 -3.96 -0.47 -17.56
N CYS A 185 -4.19 -0.64 -16.24
CA CYS A 185 -4.83 -1.83 -15.66
C CYS A 185 -6.21 -2.18 -16.24
N CYS A 186 -6.90 -1.22 -16.86
CA CYS A 186 -8.25 -1.38 -17.41
C CYS A 186 -8.32 -1.24 -18.95
N SER A 187 -7.20 -1.17 -19.66
CA SER A 187 -7.18 -1.07 -21.12
C SER A 187 -6.39 -2.24 -21.72
N PRO A 188 -6.88 -2.88 -22.81
CA PRO A 188 -6.03 -3.72 -23.64
C PRO A 188 -4.80 -2.90 -24.03
N ALA A 189 -3.62 -3.53 -24.04
CA ALA A 189 -2.38 -2.89 -24.48
C ALA A 189 -2.67 -2.05 -25.73
N PRO A 190 -2.30 -0.75 -25.77
CA PRO A 190 -2.64 0.11 -26.90
C PRO A 190 -1.97 -0.46 -28.14
N LYS A 191 -2.75 -1.19 -28.95
CA LYS A 191 -2.44 -1.62 -30.30
C LYS A 191 -2.54 -0.38 -31.20
N MET A 192 -1.73 0.65 -30.96
CA MET A 192 -1.48 1.67 -31.97
C MET A 192 -0.17 1.29 -32.64
N PRO A 193 -0.22 0.54 -33.76
CA PRO A 193 0.97 0.27 -34.54
C PRO A 193 1.48 1.59 -35.10
N VAL A 194 2.68 2.00 -34.68
CA VAL A 194 3.41 3.06 -35.38
C VAL A 194 3.96 2.42 -36.65
N ILE A 195 3.37 2.78 -37.80
CA ILE A 195 3.83 2.33 -39.10
C ILE A 195 4.98 3.26 -39.51
N THR A 196 6.22 2.80 -39.39
CA THR A 196 7.35 3.48 -40.03
C THR A 196 7.47 2.98 -41.46
N VAL A 197 7.21 3.85 -42.44
CA VAL A 197 7.42 3.55 -43.86
C VAL A 197 8.91 3.73 -44.17
N GLN A 198 9.61 2.65 -44.46
CA GLN A 198 10.93 2.74 -45.11
C GLN A 198 10.70 3.17 -46.57
N ALA A 199 10.97 4.44 -46.88
CA ALA A 199 11.03 4.89 -48.27
C ALA A 199 12.25 4.24 -48.95
N PRO A 200 12.11 3.70 -50.18
CA PRO A 200 13.25 3.19 -50.93
C PRO A 200 14.28 4.32 -51.16
N PRO A 201 15.60 4.01 -51.20
CA PRO A 201 16.59 4.99 -51.57
C PRO A 201 16.23 5.53 -52.97
N ALA A 202 16.11 6.85 -53.08
CA ALA A 202 15.93 7.52 -54.36
C ALA A 202 17.11 7.14 -55.26
N GLN A 203 16.85 6.32 -56.27
CA GLN A 203 17.77 6.11 -57.39
C GLN A 203 17.41 7.10 -58.49
N LEU A 204 18.04 8.28 -58.45
CA LEU A 204 18.67 8.99 -59.56
C LEU A 204 19.04 10.42 -59.15
#